data_AF-A0A7L0LUW1-F1
#
_entry.id   AF-A0A7L0LUW1-F1
#
_cell.length_a   1.000
_cell.length_b   1.000
_cell.length_c   1.000
_cell.angle_alpha   90.00
_cell.angle_beta   90.00
_cell.angle_gamma   90.00
#
_symmetry.space_group_name_H-M   'P 1'
#
loop_
_entity.id
_entity.type
_entity.pdbx_description
1 polymer ?
#
loop_
_entity_poly.entity_id
_entity_poly.type
_entity_poly.pdbx_seq_one_letter_code
_entity_poly.pdbx_strand_id
1 'polypeptide(L)'
;QQGLLNTLTWLSSDDWEEKTKGLFSVRRLAICHSEVLLSRLHDVSLAVTKEVNNLRTKVSLFAINTLGELFRTMKNHMDPEVDEVTQVLLQRMGNCSMFIQKAANQCLGIMVGSVTPARAMTALMASGIQHRNVLVRKCAAEHLLTTMEKIGAQKLLSNSNYSTELLVRALVKLAQDCNQDTRCYGRKMLSILMSHQKFEEYLKRSLPSRDL
;
A
#
# COMPACT_ATOMS: atom_id res chain seq x y z
N GLN A 1 10.63 27.82 2.55
CA GLN A 1 11.18 27.06 3.69
C GLN A 1 10.47 27.35 5.02
N GLN A 2 10.21 28.61 5.42
CA GLN A 2 9.48 28.92 6.67
C GLN A 2 8.10 28.23 6.79
N GLY A 3 7.33 28.16 5.69
CA GLY A 3 6.02 27.49 5.69
C GLY A 3 6.10 25.98 6.03
N LEU A 4 7.19 25.31 5.66
CA LEU A 4 7.40 23.89 5.96
C LEU A 4 7.75 23.67 7.44
N LEU A 5 8.58 24.54 8.01
CA LEU A 5 8.93 24.48 9.44
C LEU A 5 7.69 24.67 10.31
N ASN A 6 6.85 25.65 9.99
CA ASN A 6 5.58 25.87 10.69
C ASN A 6 4.65 24.65 10.55
N THR A 7 4.59 24.05 9.36
CA THR A 7 3.79 22.84 9.09
C THR A 7 4.18 21.68 10.01
N LEU A 8 5.48 21.39 10.12
CA LEU A 8 5.97 20.32 10.98
C LEU A 8 5.80 20.62 12.47
N THR A 9 5.91 21.90 12.86
CA THR A 9 5.62 22.34 14.23
C THR A 9 4.16 22.05 14.59
N TRP A 10 3.22 22.42 13.71
CA TRP A 10 1.79 22.15 13.91
C TRP A 10 1.47 20.66 13.97
N LEU A 11 2.11 19.81 13.15
CA LEU A 11 1.93 18.36 13.21
C LEU A 11 2.49 17.72 14.49
N SER A 12 3.47 18.37 15.12
CA SER A 12 4.10 17.88 16.34
C SER A 12 3.32 18.27 17.61
N SER A 13 2.35 19.18 17.51
CA SER A 13 1.51 19.62 18.62
C SER A 13 0.59 18.51 19.11
N ASP A 14 0.21 18.53 20.38
CA ASP A 14 -0.84 17.64 20.92
C ASP A 14 -2.26 18.15 20.61
N ASP A 15 -2.39 19.42 20.21
CA ASP A 15 -3.65 19.99 19.79
C ASP A 15 -4.06 19.48 18.40
N TRP A 16 -5.25 18.91 18.34
CA TRP A 16 -5.82 18.37 17.11
C TRP A 16 -6.15 19.44 16.08
N GLU A 17 -6.45 20.66 16.51
CA GLU A 17 -6.70 21.78 15.60
C GLU A 17 -5.40 22.20 14.91
N GLU A 18 -4.30 22.25 15.66
CA GLU A 18 -2.96 22.49 15.10
C GLU A 18 -2.56 21.36 14.14
N LYS A 19 -2.72 20.10 14.52
CA LYS A 19 -2.50 18.97 13.61
C LYS A 19 -3.31 19.09 12.32
N THR A 20 -4.58 19.49 12.43
CA THR A 20 -5.45 19.72 11.26
C THR A 20 -4.92 20.84 10.37
N LYS A 21 -4.44 21.96 10.96
CA LYS A 21 -3.78 23.05 10.22
C LYS A 21 -2.50 22.55 9.53
N GLY A 22 -1.70 21.73 10.22
CA GLY A 22 -0.52 21.06 9.67
C GLY A 22 -0.84 20.20 8.45
N LEU A 23 -1.80 19.28 8.57
CA LEU A 23 -2.25 18.41 7.48
C LEU A 23 -2.76 19.20 6.27
N PHE A 24 -3.54 20.26 6.51
CA PHE A 24 -4.00 21.15 5.46
C PHE A 24 -2.83 21.86 4.75
N SER A 25 -1.85 22.34 5.52
CA SER A 25 -0.65 22.96 4.98
C SER A 25 0.18 22.00 4.13
N VAL A 26 0.36 20.74 4.57
CA VAL A 26 1.02 19.68 3.77
C VAL A 26 0.33 19.52 2.43
N ARG A 27 -1.00 19.36 2.40
CA ARG A 27 -1.73 19.20 1.13
C ARG A 27 -1.56 20.39 0.19
N ARG A 28 -1.62 21.61 0.73
CA ARG A 28 -1.39 22.83 -0.07
C ARG A 28 0.01 22.88 -0.64
N LEU A 29 1.03 22.57 0.17
CA LEU A 29 2.40 22.53 -0.29
C LEU A 29 2.61 21.43 -1.34
N ALA A 30 2.01 20.25 -1.16
CA ALA A 30 2.11 19.16 -2.13
C ALA A 30 1.54 19.54 -3.51
N ILE A 31 0.45 20.33 -3.54
CA ILE A 31 -0.21 20.75 -4.77
C ILE A 31 0.46 21.96 -5.40
N CYS A 32 0.84 22.97 -4.60
CA CYS A 32 1.28 24.26 -5.11
C CYS A 32 2.81 24.42 -5.17
N HIS A 33 3.54 23.72 -4.32
CA HIS A 33 4.97 23.93 -4.05
C HIS A 33 5.66 22.61 -3.68
N SER A 34 5.51 21.58 -4.52
CA SER A 34 5.97 20.23 -4.21
C SER A 34 7.48 20.15 -3.96
N GLU A 35 8.25 21.01 -4.62
CA GLU A 35 9.70 21.17 -4.45
C GLU A 35 10.10 21.50 -3.01
N VAL A 36 9.24 22.22 -2.28
CA VAL A 36 9.50 22.55 -0.87
C VAL A 36 9.43 21.29 -0.01
N LEU A 37 8.46 20.40 -0.27
CA LEU A 37 8.31 19.16 0.48
C LEU A 37 9.39 18.13 0.13
N LEU A 38 9.83 18.06 -1.13
CA LEU A 38 10.84 17.09 -1.57
C LEU A 38 12.11 17.12 -0.70
N SER A 39 12.53 18.31 -0.25
CA SER A 39 13.72 18.48 0.61
C SER A 39 13.62 17.79 1.98
N ARG A 40 12.40 17.52 2.47
CA ARG A 40 12.13 16.86 3.76
C ARG A 40 10.95 15.89 3.65
N LEU A 41 10.85 15.19 2.52
CA LEU A 41 9.67 14.38 2.22
C LEU A 41 9.48 13.25 3.24
N HIS A 42 10.58 12.65 3.69
CA HIS A 42 10.56 11.61 4.72
C HIS A 42 9.94 12.13 6.03
N ASP A 43 10.43 13.25 6.56
CA ASP A 43 9.94 13.81 7.83
C ASP A 43 8.46 14.20 7.75
N VAL A 44 8.04 14.77 6.61
CA VAL A 44 6.64 15.11 6.36
C VAL A 44 5.79 13.84 6.29
N SER A 45 6.24 12.82 5.55
CA SER A 45 5.52 11.56 5.40
C SER A 45 5.38 10.83 6.73
N LEU A 46 6.44 10.79 7.55
CA LEU A 46 6.42 10.21 8.88
C LEU A 46 5.43 10.94 9.79
N ALA A 47 5.46 12.28 9.81
CA ALA A 47 4.56 13.09 10.62
C ALA A 47 3.08 12.88 10.21
N VAL A 48 2.77 12.82 8.92
CA VAL A 48 1.41 12.54 8.44
C VAL A 48 1.00 11.10 8.74
N THR A 49 1.90 10.13 8.56
CA THR A 49 1.65 8.70 8.81
C THR A 49 1.28 8.44 10.26
N LYS A 50 1.97 9.10 11.21
CA LYS A 50 1.62 9.06 12.63
C LYS A 50 0.16 9.45 12.89
N GLU A 51 -0.33 10.48 12.20
CA GLU A 51 -1.68 10.99 12.37
C GLU A 51 -2.77 10.10 11.76
N VAL A 52 -2.42 9.11 10.92
CA VAL A 52 -3.39 8.08 10.48
C VAL A 52 -3.96 7.32 11.67
N ASN A 53 -3.19 7.15 12.74
CA ASN A 53 -3.62 6.47 13.96
C ASN A 53 -4.23 7.42 15.02
N ASN A 54 -4.49 8.68 14.68
CA ASN A 54 -5.07 9.63 15.61
C ASN A 54 -6.45 9.14 16.15
N LEU A 55 -6.67 9.31 17.45
CA LEU A 55 -7.90 8.91 18.14
C LEU A 55 -9.12 9.69 17.65
N ARG A 56 -8.92 10.91 17.15
CA ARG A 56 -9.97 11.71 16.52
C ARG A 56 -10.14 11.26 15.07
N THR A 57 -11.25 10.58 14.79
CA THR A 57 -11.61 10.08 13.45
C THR A 57 -11.46 11.12 12.34
N LYS A 58 -11.82 12.39 12.58
CA LYS A 58 -11.67 13.47 11.58
C LYS A 58 -10.21 13.75 11.23
N VAL A 59 -9.30 13.74 12.22
CA VAL A 59 -7.86 13.94 12.01
C VAL A 59 -7.27 12.73 11.28
N SER A 60 -7.62 11.51 11.72
CA SER A 60 -7.21 10.27 11.05
C SER A 60 -7.63 10.22 9.58
N LEU A 61 -8.90 10.55 9.27
CA LEU A 61 -9.38 10.65 7.89
C LEU A 61 -8.60 11.69 7.09
N PHE A 62 -8.32 12.84 7.70
CA PHE A 62 -7.60 13.90 7.01
C PHE A 62 -6.14 13.52 6.73
N ALA A 63 -5.50 12.80 7.65
CA ALA A 63 -4.16 12.26 7.46
C ALA A 63 -4.12 11.23 6.32
N ILE A 64 -5.07 10.29 6.29
CA ILE A 64 -5.19 9.31 5.19
C ILE A 64 -5.36 10.01 3.84
N ASN A 65 -6.23 11.02 3.76
CA ASN A 65 -6.42 11.78 2.52
C ASN A 65 -5.18 12.61 2.15
N THR A 66 -4.42 13.07 3.14
CA THR A 66 -3.16 13.79 2.93
C THR A 66 -2.08 12.87 2.36
N LEU A 67 -1.95 11.64 2.86
CA LEU A 67 -1.07 10.62 2.26
C LEU A 67 -1.46 10.32 0.81
N GLY A 68 -2.76 10.19 0.53
CA GLY A 68 -3.24 10.02 -0.84
C GLY A 68 -2.81 11.17 -1.77
N GLU A 69 -2.82 12.41 -1.27
CA GLU A 69 -2.32 13.56 -2.03
C GLU A 69 -0.80 13.52 -2.23
N LEU A 70 -0.04 13.15 -1.20
CA LEU A 70 1.41 12.99 -1.30
C LEU A 70 1.79 11.94 -2.33
N PHE A 71 1.13 10.77 -2.34
CA PHE A 71 1.36 9.75 -3.37
C PHE A 71 1.05 10.29 -4.78
N ARG A 72 -0.09 10.98 -4.96
CA ARG A 72 -0.48 11.50 -6.29
C ARG A 72 0.51 12.53 -6.83
N THR A 73 1.02 13.40 -5.96
CA THR A 73 1.85 14.55 -6.33
C THR A 73 3.33 14.17 -6.43
N MET A 74 3.86 13.43 -5.45
CA MET A 74 5.29 13.10 -5.34
C MET A 74 5.66 11.79 -6.06
N LYS A 75 4.68 10.91 -6.32
CA LYS A 75 4.83 9.66 -7.10
C LYS A 75 5.96 8.78 -6.57
N ASN A 76 6.93 8.44 -7.41
CA ASN A 76 8.07 7.59 -7.09
C ASN A 76 9.01 8.17 -6.02
N HIS A 77 8.95 9.48 -5.72
CA HIS A 77 9.68 10.02 -4.57
C HIS A 77 9.14 9.49 -3.23
N MET A 78 7.92 8.95 -3.21
CA MET A 78 7.35 8.28 -2.03
C MET A 78 7.77 6.81 -1.90
N ASP A 79 8.50 6.24 -2.86
CA ASP A 79 8.92 4.83 -2.82
C ASP A 79 9.59 4.43 -1.48
N PRO A 80 10.44 5.26 -0.84
CA PRO A 80 11.03 4.94 0.46
C PRO A 80 10.01 4.81 1.60
N GLU A 81 8.86 5.47 1.49
CA GLU A 81 7.84 5.57 2.55
C GLU A 81 6.75 4.49 2.41
N VAL A 82 6.72 3.77 1.28
CA VAL A 82 5.65 2.83 0.92
C VAL A 82 5.45 1.75 1.97
N ASP A 83 6.52 1.24 2.57
CA ASP A 83 6.44 0.09 3.49
C ASP A 83 5.69 0.44 4.77
N GLU A 84 6.08 1.55 5.43
CA GLU A 84 5.44 2.02 6.65
C GLU A 84 4.00 2.47 6.37
N VAL A 85 3.78 3.23 5.30
CA VAL A 85 2.43 3.73 4.95
C VAL A 85 1.48 2.57 4.62
N THR A 86 1.94 1.57 3.85
CA THR A 86 1.15 0.39 3.52
C THR A 86 0.76 -0.36 4.78
N GLN A 87 1.73 -0.57 5.69
CA GLN A 87 1.49 -1.26 6.95
C GLN A 87 0.41 -0.55 7.79
N VAL A 88 0.55 0.78 7.97
CA VAL A 88 -0.39 1.56 8.78
C VAL A 88 -1.79 1.58 8.14
N LEU A 89 -1.90 1.80 6.82
CA LEU A 89 -3.20 1.80 6.14
C LEU A 89 -3.89 0.43 6.19
N LEU A 90 -3.15 -0.66 6.02
CA LEU A 90 -3.70 -2.01 6.12
C LEU A 90 -4.19 -2.32 7.55
N GLN A 91 -3.50 -1.86 8.60
CA GLN A 91 -3.99 -2.00 9.97
C GLN A 91 -5.35 -1.33 10.19
N ARG A 92 -5.63 -0.21 9.49
CA ARG A 92 -6.93 0.47 9.54
C ARG A 92 -8.06 -0.34 8.91
N MET A 93 -7.75 -1.30 8.02
CA MET A 93 -8.76 -2.17 7.42
C MET A 93 -9.39 -3.14 8.41
N GLY A 94 -8.62 -3.62 9.39
CA GLY A 94 -9.08 -4.66 10.32
C GLY A 94 -9.78 -4.14 11.57
N ASN A 95 -9.49 -2.90 11.97
CA ASN A 95 -9.71 -2.43 13.35
C ASN A 95 -10.49 -1.11 13.46
N CYS A 96 -11.07 -0.60 12.35
CA CYS A 96 -11.70 0.72 12.33
C CYS A 96 -13.09 0.71 11.67
N SER A 97 -13.80 1.84 11.75
CA SER A 97 -15.11 2.03 11.13
C SER A 97 -15.05 1.93 9.60
N MET A 98 -16.17 1.61 8.96
CA MET A 98 -16.28 1.52 7.50
C MET A 98 -15.80 2.79 6.78
N PHE A 99 -15.99 3.97 7.37
CA PHE A 99 -15.49 5.23 6.82
C PHE A 99 -13.96 5.28 6.75
N ILE A 100 -13.28 4.88 7.83
CA ILE A 100 -11.81 4.78 7.86
C ILE A 100 -11.33 3.71 6.88
N GLN A 101 -11.97 2.54 6.89
CA GLN A 101 -11.60 1.44 5.98
C GLN A 101 -11.71 1.88 4.51
N LYS A 102 -12.78 2.58 4.13
CA LYS A 102 -12.96 3.09 2.77
C LYS A 102 -11.88 4.10 2.39
N ALA A 103 -11.57 5.03 3.28
CA ALA A 103 -10.51 6.02 3.04
C ALA A 103 -9.13 5.35 2.90
N ALA A 104 -8.81 4.39 3.78
CA ALA A 104 -7.55 3.64 3.72
C ALA A 104 -7.45 2.81 2.44
N ASN A 105 -8.52 2.11 2.04
CA ASN A 105 -8.57 1.36 0.79
C ASN A 105 -8.35 2.26 -0.43
N GLN A 106 -8.99 3.43 -0.44
CA GLN A 106 -8.82 4.41 -1.52
C GLN A 106 -7.38 4.95 -1.57
N CYS A 107 -6.78 5.23 -0.41
CA CYS A 107 -5.39 5.69 -0.33
C CYS A 107 -4.41 4.63 -0.86
N LEU A 108 -4.59 3.36 -0.51
CA LEU A 108 -3.80 2.25 -1.04
C LEU A 108 -3.94 2.14 -2.57
N GLY A 109 -5.15 2.33 -3.11
CA GLY A 109 -5.36 2.37 -4.57
C GLY A 109 -4.61 3.53 -5.24
N ILE A 110 -4.59 4.72 -4.63
CA ILE A 110 -3.81 5.86 -5.13
C ILE A 110 -2.31 5.56 -5.07
N MET A 111 -1.83 4.98 -3.96
CA MET A 111 -0.44 4.57 -3.81
C MET A 111 -0.02 3.62 -4.93
N VAL A 112 -0.73 2.51 -5.14
CA VAL A 112 -0.50 1.55 -6.23
C VAL A 112 -0.56 2.22 -7.61
N GLY A 113 -1.38 3.27 -7.74
CA GLY A 113 -1.47 4.14 -8.90
C GLY A 113 -0.20 4.95 -9.21
N SER A 114 0.56 5.32 -8.18
CA SER A 114 1.52 6.43 -8.24
C SER A 114 2.97 6.05 -8.02
N VAL A 115 3.24 4.98 -7.24
CA VAL A 115 4.61 4.54 -6.89
C VAL A 115 5.13 3.50 -7.89
N THR A 116 6.42 3.14 -7.78
CA THR A 116 6.99 2.07 -8.61
C THR A 116 6.25 0.74 -8.37
N PRO A 117 5.73 0.05 -9.41
CA PRO A 117 4.94 -1.17 -9.22
C PRO A 117 5.64 -2.27 -8.40
N ALA A 118 6.94 -2.46 -8.60
CA ALA A 118 7.72 -3.43 -7.82
C ALA A 118 7.78 -3.09 -6.32
N ARG A 119 7.82 -1.79 -5.97
CA ARG A 119 7.80 -1.31 -4.59
C ARG A 119 6.45 -1.56 -3.94
N ALA A 120 5.36 -1.19 -4.62
CA ALA A 120 3.99 -1.48 -4.16
C ALA A 120 3.76 -2.98 -3.94
N MET A 121 4.18 -3.81 -4.89
CA MET A 121 4.07 -5.26 -4.80
C MET A 121 4.78 -5.81 -3.56
N THR A 122 6.03 -5.39 -3.34
CA THR A 122 6.84 -5.86 -2.21
C THR A 122 6.18 -5.51 -0.87
N ALA A 123 5.69 -4.27 -0.73
CA ALA A 123 5.01 -3.82 0.49
C ALA A 123 3.70 -4.57 0.78
N LEU A 124 2.88 -4.79 -0.26
CA LEU A 124 1.60 -5.52 -0.15
C LEU A 124 1.81 -6.99 0.19
N MET A 125 2.83 -7.63 -0.40
CA MET A 125 3.18 -9.01 -0.06
C MET A 125 3.68 -9.15 1.38
N ALA A 126 4.50 -8.21 1.84
CA ALA A 126 5.08 -8.24 3.18
C ALA A 126 4.03 -8.03 4.28
N SER A 127 3.13 -7.06 4.12
CA SER A 127 2.24 -6.61 5.20
C SER A 127 0.81 -7.14 5.11
N GLY A 128 0.35 -7.55 3.91
CA GLY A 128 -1.07 -7.78 3.66
C GLY A 128 -1.48 -9.24 3.49
N ILE A 129 -0.80 -9.96 2.61
CA ILE A 129 -1.28 -11.26 2.09
C ILE A 129 -1.34 -12.36 3.15
N GLN A 130 -0.46 -12.32 4.15
CA GLN A 130 -0.43 -13.34 5.22
C GLN A 130 -1.11 -12.88 6.52
N HIS A 131 -1.82 -11.75 6.49
CA HIS A 131 -2.41 -11.17 7.70
C HIS A 131 -3.56 -12.03 8.27
N ARG A 132 -3.71 -12.07 9.60
CA ARG A 132 -4.75 -12.90 10.26
C ARG A 132 -6.18 -12.42 9.96
N ASN A 133 -6.36 -11.10 9.85
CA ASN A 133 -7.65 -10.49 9.54
C ASN A 133 -8.01 -10.60 8.04
N VAL A 134 -9.19 -11.14 7.76
CA VAL A 134 -9.74 -11.37 6.42
C VAL A 134 -9.86 -10.08 5.59
N LEU A 135 -10.28 -8.96 6.19
CA LEU A 135 -10.46 -7.69 5.47
C LEU A 135 -9.13 -7.11 5.00
N VAL A 136 -8.07 -7.29 5.80
CA VAL A 136 -6.71 -6.90 5.44
C VAL A 136 -6.22 -7.71 4.25
N ARG A 137 -6.39 -9.04 4.28
CA ARG A 137 -6.00 -9.91 3.16
C ARG A 137 -6.77 -9.59 1.88
N LYS A 138 -8.08 -9.37 1.98
CA LYS A 138 -8.93 -8.96 0.83
C LYS A 138 -8.41 -7.68 0.20
N CYS A 139 -8.21 -6.64 1.00
CA CYS A 139 -7.74 -5.33 0.53
C CYS A 139 -6.35 -5.44 -0.12
N ALA A 140 -5.42 -6.15 0.52
CA ALA A 140 -4.09 -6.35 -0.04
C ALA A 140 -4.12 -7.15 -1.35
N ALA A 141 -4.97 -8.19 -1.45
CA ALA A 141 -5.11 -9.01 -2.65
C ALA A 141 -5.73 -8.23 -3.83
N GLU A 142 -6.70 -7.35 -3.57
CA GLU A 142 -7.28 -6.44 -4.57
C GLU A 142 -6.19 -5.56 -5.20
N HIS A 143 -5.40 -4.88 -4.37
CA HIS A 143 -4.33 -3.98 -4.81
C HIS A 143 -3.12 -4.71 -5.40
N LEU A 144 -2.82 -5.92 -4.93
CA LEU A 144 -1.78 -6.76 -5.48
C LEU A 144 -2.13 -7.20 -6.91
N LEU A 145 -3.40 -7.56 -7.16
CA LEU A 145 -3.87 -7.89 -8.51
C LEU A 145 -3.64 -6.71 -9.46
N THR A 146 -4.09 -5.51 -9.11
CA THR A 146 -3.86 -4.30 -9.93
C THR A 146 -2.37 -4.04 -10.18
N THR A 147 -1.53 -4.30 -9.18
CA THR A 147 -0.07 -4.14 -9.33
C THR A 147 0.51 -5.18 -10.29
N MET A 148 0.08 -6.44 -10.20
CA MET A 148 0.52 -7.52 -11.08
C MET A 148 0.06 -7.31 -12.52
N GLU A 149 -1.16 -6.82 -12.74
CA GLU A 149 -1.67 -6.46 -14.07
C GLU A 149 -0.77 -5.41 -14.74
N LYS A 150 -0.29 -4.42 -13.98
CA LYS A 150 0.65 -3.40 -14.48
C LYS A 150 2.04 -3.94 -14.81
N ILE A 151 2.54 -4.88 -14.02
CA ILE A 151 3.88 -5.46 -14.23
C ILE A 151 3.86 -6.44 -15.41
N GLY A 152 2.82 -7.27 -15.48
CA GLY A 152 2.65 -8.31 -16.50
C GLY A 152 3.46 -9.58 -16.22
N ALA A 153 2.97 -10.72 -16.70
CA ALA A 153 3.52 -12.04 -16.42
C ALA A 153 4.99 -12.21 -16.84
N GLN A 154 5.37 -11.64 -17.98
CA GLN A 154 6.75 -11.71 -18.50
C GLN A 154 7.76 -11.10 -17.53
N LYS A 155 7.46 -9.94 -16.94
CA LYS A 155 8.34 -9.29 -15.96
C LYS A 155 8.27 -9.95 -14.59
N LEU A 156 7.11 -10.48 -14.20
CA LEU A 156 6.93 -11.19 -12.92
C LEU A 156 7.73 -12.50 -12.87
N LEU A 157 7.93 -13.17 -14.02
CA LEU A 157 8.55 -14.49 -14.13
C LEU A 157 9.89 -14.49 -14.90
N SER A 158 10.40 -13.30 -15.26
CA SER A 158 11.62 -13.13 -16.05
C SER A 158 12.85 -13.72 -15.37
N ASN A 159 12.90 -13.68 -14.04
CA ASN A 159 14.00 -14.19 -13.24
C ASN A 159 13.55 -15.43 -12.46
N SER A 160 14.20 -16.58 -12.72
CA SER A 160 13.99 -17.81 -11.94
C SER A 160 14.71 -17.72 -10.60
N ASN A 161 14.14 -16.97 -9.67
CA ASN A 161 14.71 -16.76 -8.35
C ASN A 161 13.70 -17.12 -7.25
N TYR A 162 14.21 -17.15 -6.02
CA TYR A 162 13.43 -17.42 -4.80
C TYR A 162 12.21 -16.49 -4.65
N SER A 163 12.30 -15.24 -5.13
CA SER A 163 11.18 -14.29 -5.09
C SER A 163 9.98 -14.74 -5.93
N THR A 164 10.23 -15.41 -7.06
CA THR A 164 9.19 -15.95 -7.94
C THR A 164 8.46 -17.12 -7.28
N GLU A 165 9.17 -18.01 -6.60
CA GLU A 165 8.56 -19.13 -5.87
C GLU A 165 7.72 -18.63 -4.69
N LEU A 166 8.21 -17.64 -3.95
CA LEU A 166 7.45 -17.00 -2.87
C LEU A 166 6.16 -16.34 -3.38
N LEU A 167 6.23 -15.65 -4.53
CA LEU A 167 5.06 -15.08 -5.17
C LEU A 167 4.04 -16.17 -5.50
N VAL A 168 4.44 -17.22 -6.23
CA VAL A 168 3.52 -18.30 -6.63
C VAL A 168 2.88 -18.96 -5.41
N ARG A 169 3.65 -19.27 -4.35
CA ARG A 169 3.12 -19.79 -3.08
C ARG A 169 2.08 -18.87 -2.45
N ALA A 170 2.37 -17.56 -2.40
CA ALA A 170 1.44 -16.58 -1.86
C ALA A 170 0.13 -16.52 -2.65
N LEU A 171 0.19 -16.58 -3.98
CA LEU A 171 -0.98 -16.54 -4.85
C LEU A 171 -1.83 -17.81 -4.76
N VAL A 172 -1.21 -18.98 -4.65
CA VAL A 172 -1.93 -20.25 -4.39
C VAL A 172 -2.68 -20.15 -3.06
N LYS A 173 -2.03 -19.65 -2.01
CA LYS A 173 -2.67 -19.43 -0.71
C LYS A 173 -3.86 -18.48 -0.80
N LEU A 174 -3.74 -17.38 -1.55
CA LEU A 174 -4.86 -16.45 -1.79
C LEU A 174 -6.00 -17.12 -2.56
N ALA A 175 -5.70 -17.92 -3.59
CA ALA A 175 -6.70 -18.63 -4.39
C ALA A 175 -7.51 -19.65 -3.56
N GLN A 176 -6.96 -20.09 -2.42
CA GLN A 176 -7.57 -21.01 -1.45
C GLN A 176 -8.05 -20.31 -0.16
N ASP A 177 -8.03 -18.97 -0.09
CA ASP A 177 -8.43 -18.22 1.11
C ASP A 177 -9.87 -18.56 1.57
N CYS A 178 -10.19 -18.38 2.85
CA CYS A 178 -11.55 -18.57 3.35
C CYS A 178 -12.55 -17.53 2.78
N ASN A 179 -12.08 -16.34 2.38
CA ASN A 179 -12.90 -15.28 1.81
C ASN A 179 -13.05 -15.37 0.28
N GLN A 180 -14.29 -15.28 -0.22
CA GLN A 180 -14.61 -15.47 -1.64
C GLN A 180 -13.93 -14.45 -2.57
N ASP A 181 -13.92 -13.17 -2.20
CA ASP A 181 -13.29 -12.11 -3.02
C ASP A 181 -11.78 -12.31 -3.08
N THR A 182 -11.17 -12.62 -1.93
CA THR A 182 -9.74 -12.91 -1.81
C THR A 182 -9.35 -14.09 -2.71
N ARG A 183 -10.14 -15.17 -2.70
CA ARG A 183 -9.98 -16.29 -3.64
C ARG A 183 -10.10 -15.87 -5.10
N CYS A 184 -11.07 -15.01 -5.41
CA CYS A 184 -11.27 -14.49 -6.76
C CYS A 184 -10.03 -13.74 -7.26
N TYR A 185 -9.48 -12.83 -6.45
CA TYR A 185 -8.25 -12.12 -6.77
C TYR A 185 -7.05 -13.06 -6.92
N GLY A 186 -6.89 -14.02 -6.00
CA GLY A 186 -5.84 -15.05 -6.10
C GLY A 186 -5.88 -15.83 -7.41
N ARG A 187 -7.07 -16.30 -7.82
CA ARG A 187 -7.25 -17.00 -9.10
C ARG A 187 -6.96 -16.12 -10.32
N LYS A 188 -7.38 -14.85 -10.31
CA LYS A 188 -7.06 -13.89 -11.38
C LYS A 188 -5.55 -13.69 -11.50
N MET A 189 -4.85 -13.53 -10.38
CA MET A 189 -3.39 -13.38 -10.35
C MET A 189 -2.67 -14.63 -10.87
N LEU A 190 -3.13 -15.84 -10.51
CA LEU A 190 -2.61 -17.08 -11.10
C LEU A 190 -2.86 -17.15 -12.61
N SER A 191 -4.04 -16.72 -13.08
CA SER A 191 -4.35 -16.67 -14.51
C SER A 191 -3.44 -15.70 -15.28
N ILE A 192 -3.04 -14.58 -14.68
CA ILE A 192 -2.01 -13.69 -15.26
C ILE A 192 -0.72 -14.49 -15.46
N LEU A 193 -0.25 -15.19 -14.41
CA LEU A 193 1.00 -15.96 -14.49
C LEU A 193 0.94 -17.12 -15.49
N MET A 194 -0.22 -17.78 -15.65
CA MET A 194 -0.43 -18.86 -16.62
C MET A 194 -0.15 -18.46 -18.08
N SER A 195 -0.20 -17.16 -18.40
CA SER A 195 0.18 -16.68 -19.74
C SER A 195 1.68 -16.81 -20.05
N HIS A 196 2.51 -17.16 -19.06
CA HIS A 196 3.94 -17.33 -19.21
C HIS A 196 4.34 -18.79 -19.40
N GLN A 197 5.18 -19.07 -20.40
CA GLN A 197 5.61 -20.42 -20.79
C GLN A 197 6.23 -21.26 -19.65
N LYS A 198 6.91 -20.61 -18.69
CA LYS A 198 7.56 -21.31 -17.56
C LYS A 198 6.69 -21.45 -16.31
N PHE A 199 5.41 -21.06 -16.37
CA PHE A 199 4.55 -21.04 -15.18
C PHE A 199 4.44 -22.42 -14.51
N GLU A 200 4.25 -23.48 -15.29
CA GLU A 200 4.14 -24.84 -14.74
C GLU A 200 5.39 -25.29 -13.98
N GLU A 201 6.57 -24.92 -14.45
CA GLU A 201 7.84 -25.23 -13.76
C GLU A 201 7.88 -24.55 -12.39
N TYR A 202 7.49 -23.28 -12.32
CA TYR A 202 7.45 -22.54 -11.06
C TYR A 202 6.37 -23.05 -10.11
N LEU A 203 5.20 -23.44 -10.63
CA LEU A 203 4.14 -24.04 -9.83
C LEU A 203 4.61 -25.33 -9.16
N LYS A 204 5.25 -26.23 -9.93
CA LYS A 204 5.79 -27.50 -9.41
C LYS A 204 6.86 -27.30 -8.33
N ARG A 205 7.73 -26.30 -8.47
CA ARG A 205 8.75 -25.97 -7.44
C ARG A 205 8.15 -25.33 -6.19
N SER A 206 7.03 -24.64 -6.36
CA SER A 206 6.38 -23.88 -5.30
C SER A 206 5.49 -24.74 -4.41
N LEU A 207 4.93 -25.84 -4.91
CA LEU A 207 4.04 -26.73 -4.15
C LEU A 207 4.84 -27.86 -3.46
N PRO A 208 4.60 -28.14 -2.17
CA PRO A 208 5.06 -29.37 -1.55
C PRO A 208 4.46 -30.59 -2.27
N SER A 209 5.19 -31.69 -2.36
CA SER A 209 4.82 -32.92 -3.09
C SER A 209 3.50 -33.60 -2.67
N ARG A 210 2.79 -33.06 -1.66
CA ARG A 210 1.55 -33.61 -1.10
C ARG A 210 0.27 -32.87 -1.50
N ASP A 211 0.39 -31.76 -2.24
CA ASP A 211 -0.74 -30.90 -2.65
C ASP A 211 -1.07 -31.01 -4.16
N LEU A 212 -0.59 -32.07 -4.82
CA LEU A 212 -0.86 -32.40 -6.24
C LEU A 212 -1.85 -33.57 -6.35
#